data_AF-A0A9D5DV53-F1
#
_entry.id   AF-A0A9D5DV53-F1
#
_cell.length_a   1.000
_cell.length_b   1.000
_cell.length_c   1.000
_cell.angle_alpha   90.00
_cell.angle_beta   90.00
_cell.angle_gamma   90.00
#
_symmetry.space_group_name_H-M   'P 1'
#
loop_
_entity.id
_entity.type
_entity.pdbx_description
1 polymer ?
#
loop_
_entity_poly.entity_id
_entity_poly.type
_entity_poly.pdbx_seq_one_letter_code
_entity_poly.pdbx_strand_id
1 'polypeptide(L)'
;MTMATFQSMGTTLIISEDRITLEHNRKIGNLRKTIEIAFTELEKIEERKPTLFSGYVYFRRNHDPSIDDKEAMIHEQAMIIRSKKKYKEYEKVSELIKQRIVENAQQTGTPDDRIDSLVKQLTSNPHESLRYEAHQGHLIISAHTVSIHHKTLHRGGNGQREFSISSINSIHLSKSGLKAGRIRFFTESTNSREKYKAYLASENELLITGIDDYHRMYEAKLLIERLRVYHADKHDPSVIPPSPRSTADELREFKALLDEGIITEEEFEQKKAQLLR
;
A
#
# COMPACT_ATOMS: atom_id res chain seq x y z
N MET A 1 -20.55 13.46 -15.05
CA MET A 1 -20.36 14.61 -15.98
C MET A 1 -19.05 15.33 -15.66
N THR A 2 -18.33 15.89 -16.64
CA THR A 2 -17.10 16.66 -16.37
C THR A 2 -17.44 17.98 -15.70
N MET A 3 -16.86 18.24 -14.53
CA MET A 3 -17.07 19.47 -13.75
C MET A 3 -15.99 20.51 -14.04
N ALA A 4 -14.72 20.09 -14.11
CA ALA A 4 -13.59 20.98 -14.31
C ALA A 4 -12.43 20.26 -14.97
N THR A 5 -11.55 21.04 -15.60
CA THR A 5 -10.30 20.54 -16.20
C THR A 5 -9.15 21.49 -15.89
N PHE A 6 -7.98 20.94 -15.58
CA PHE A 6 -6.76 21.70 -15.37
C PHE A 6 -5.58 21.02 -16.08
N GLN A 7 -4.69 21.79 -16.70
CA GLN A 7 -3.54 21.25 -17.41
C GLN A 7 -2.24 21.92 -16.98
N SER A 8 -1.23 21.10 -16.68
CA SER A 8 0.13 21.56 -16.42
C SER A 8 1.15 20.49 -16.80
N MET A 9 2.26 20.95 -17.40
CA MET A 9 3.43 20.14 -17.76
C MET A 9 3.12 18.78 -18.39
N GLY A 10 2.26 18.78 -19.42
CA GLY A 10 1.92 17.54 -20.13
C GLY A 10 1.08 16.56 -19.30
N THR A 11 0.41 17.01 -18.25
CA THR A 11 -0.65 16.25 -17.58
C THR A 11 -1.94 17.07 -17.58
N THR A 12 -3.05 16.42 -17.93
CA THR A 12 -4.40 16.96 -17.81
C THR A 12 -5.10 16.30 -16.63
N LEU A 13 -5.59 17.10 -15.70
CA LEU A 13 -6.51 16.70 -14.65
C LEU A 13 -7.93 16.99 -15.10
N ILE A 14 -8.78 15.98 -15.08
CA ILE A 14 -10.20 16.06 -15.37
C ILE A 14 -10.93 15.69 -14.07
N ILE A 15 -11.86 16.52 -13.64
CA ILE A 15 -12.66 16.27 -12.45
C ILE A 15 -14.07 15.97 -12.90
N SER A 16 -14.54 14.80 -12.52
CA SER A 16 -15.93 14.37 -12.69
C SER A 16 -16.64 14.40 -11.34
N GLU A 17 -17.90 13.97 -11.30
CA GLU A 17 -18.70 13.97 -10.07
C GLU A 17 -18.20 12.96 -9.02
N ASP A 18 -17.69 11.82 -9.48
CA ASP A 18 -17.33 10.64 -8.66
C ASP A 18 -15.83 10.33 -8.64
N ARG A 19 -15.05 10.93 -9.55
CA ARG A 19 -13.61 10.67 -9.68
C ARG A 19 -12.82 11.85 -10.23
N ILE A 20 -11.51 11.75 -10.09
CA ILE A 20 -10.54 12.49 -10.90
C ILE A 20 -9.86 11.57 -11.92
N THR A 21 -9.49 12.14 -13.05
CA THR A 21 -8.72 11.46 -14.10
C THR A 21 -7.46 12.27 -14.41
N LEU A 22 -6.30 11.60 -14.40
CA LEU A 22 -5.02 12.14 -14.84
C LEU A 22 -4.66 11.55 -16.19
N GLU A 23 -4.53 12.39 -17.19
CA GLU A 23 -4.03 12.02 -18.52
C GLU A 23 -2.59 12.51 -18.67
N HIS A 24 -1.63 11.59 -18.74
CA HIS A 24 -0.22 11.90 -18.89
C HIS A 24 0.22 11.82 -20.36
N ASN A 25 0.71 12.96 -20.85
CA ASN A 25 1.47 13.12 -22.08
C ASN A 25 2.95 13.42 -21.80
N ARG A 26 3.40 13.24 -20.55
CA ARG A 26 4.81 13.35 -20.15
C ARG A 26 5.61 12.19 -20.74
N LYS A 27 6.79 12.48 -21.28
CA LYS A 27 7.72 11.46 -21.82
C LYS A 27 8.70 10.92 -20.76
N ILE A 28 8.52 11.26 -19.48
CA ILE A 28 9.41 10.90 -18.38
C ILE A 28 8.67 9.99 -17.39
N GLY A 29 9.35 8.95 -16.91
CA GLY A 29 8.72 7.85 -16.19
C GLY A 29 7.86 7.01 -17.15
N ASN A 30 7.87 5.69 -17.02
CA ASN A 30 6.98 4.81 -17.77
C ASN A 30 5.54 4.93 -17.22
N LEU A 31 5.00 6.14 -17.27
CA LEU A 31 3.69 6.50 -16.73
C LEU A 31 2.60 5.87 -17.57
N ARG A 32 1.54 5.42 -16.90
CA ARG A 32 0.29 5.08 -17.57
C ARG A 32 -0.25 6.34 -18.27
N LYS A 33 -0.84 6.16 -19.45
CA LYS A 33 -1.42 7.28 -20.21
C LYS A 33 -2.59 7.93 -19.48
N THR A 34 -3.39 7.13 -18.78
CA THR A 34 -4.58 7.57 -18.09
C THR A 34 -4.70 6.83 -16.77
N ILE A 35 -5.01 7.57 -15.71
CA ILE A 35 -5.28 7.03 -14.38
C ILE A 35 -6.56 7.66 -13.86
N GLU A 36 -7.40 6.83 -13.26
CA GLU A 36 -8.63 7.25 -12.62
C GLU A 36 -8.54 6.99 -11.13
N ILE A 37 -9.01 7.93 -10.32
CA ILE A 37 -9.04 7.83 -8.86
C ILE A 37 -10.42 8.25 -8.40
N ALA A 38 -11.20 7.32 -7.86
CA ALA A 38 -12.49 7.65 -7.27
C ALA A 38 -12.30 8.54 -6.04
N PHE A 39 -13.23 9.46 -5.77
CA PHE A 39 -13.13 10.30 -4.57
C PHE A 39 -13.19 9.49 -3.27
N THR A 40 -13.83 8.32 -3.30
CA THR A 40 -13.87 7.36 -2.19
C THR A 40 -12.50 6.74 -1.88
N GLU A 41 -11.57 6.75 -2.84
CA GLU A 41 -10.21 6.26 -2.67
C GLU A 41 -9.23 7.37 -2.26
N LEU A 42 -9.59 8.65 -2.48
CA LEU A 42 -8.70 9.79 -2.32
C LEU A 42 -8.69 10.26 -0.85
N GLU A 43 -7.56 10.14 -0.17
CA GLU A 43 -7.43 10.54 1.23
C GLU A 43 -7.26 12.05 1.35
N LYS A 44 -6.31 12.59 0.57
CA LYS A 44 -5.99 14.02 0.55
C LYS A 44 -5.23 14.38 -0.72
N ILE A 45 -5.09 15.67 -0.97
CA ILE A 45 -4.13 16.21 -1.94
C ILE A 45 -2.93 16.79 -1.20
N GLU A 46 -1.73 16.33 -1.54
CA GLU A 46 -0.47 16.89 -1.04
C GLU A 46 0.07 17.88 -2.05
N GLU A 47 0.32 19.10 -1.60
CA GLU A 47 0.66 20.21 -2.49
C GLU A 47 2.00 20.82 -2.09
N ARG A 48 2.87 20.99 -3.09
CA ARG A 48 4.08 21.79 -2.96
C ARG A 48 4.02 22.95 -3.94
N LYS A 49 4.01 24.17 -3.41
CA LYS A 49 3.97 25.38 -4.23
C LYS A 49 5.26 25.55 -5.04
N PRO A 50 5.17 25.97 -6.32
CA PRO A 50 6.36 26.31 -7.10
C PRO A 50 7.10 27.50 -6.49
N THR A 51 8.42 27.36 -6.38
CA THR A 51 9.34 28.38 -5.89
C THR A 51 10.29 28.82 -7.01
N LEU A 52 11.61 28.66 -6.85
CA LEU A 52 12.60 28.71 -7.94
C LEU A 52 12.53 27.47 -8.83
N PHE A 53 11.98 26.37 -8.30
CA PHE A 53 11.72 25.13 -9.02
C PHE A 53 10.22 24.89 -9.18
N SER A 54 9.87 23.93 -10.04
CA SER A 54 8.49 23.47 -10.17
C SER A 54 7.97 22.92 -8.85
N GLY A 55 6.68 23.14 -8.59
CA GLY A 55 5.94 22.47 -7.53
C GLY A 55 5.26 21.21 -8.04
N TYR A 56 4.54 20.52 -7.17
CA TYR A 56 3.72 19.37 -7.54
C TYR A 56 2.40 19.34 -6.75
N VAL A 57 1.47 18.57 -7.30
CA VAL A 57 0.24 18.15 -6.65
C VAL A 57 0.22 16.64 -6.72
N TYR A 58 0.05 16.01 -5.58
CA TYR A 58 -0.02 14.57 -5.45
C TYR A 58 -1.39 14.17 -4.89
N PHE A 59 -2.11 13.38 -5.67
CA PHE A 59 -3.45 12.90 -5.36
C PHE A 59 -3.32 11.60 -4.57
N ARG A 60 -3.13 11.74 -3.25
CA ARG A 60 -2.79 10.63 -2.35
C ARG A 60 -4.04 9.82 -2.02
N ARG A 61 -4.07 8.54 -2.42
CA ARG A 61 -5.13 7.62 -1.99
C ARG A 61 -4.94 7.20 -0.54
N ASN A 62 -5.96 6.56 0.02
CA ASN A 62 -5.89 5.99 1.37
C ASN A 62 -4.66 5.08 1.47
N HIS A 63 -3.81 5.37 2.46
CA HIS A 63 -2.60 4.62 2.79
C HIS A 63 -1.44 4.75 1.79
N ASP A 64 -1.57 5.64 0.79
CA ASP A 64 -0.45 5.93 -0.09
C ASP A 64 0.74 6.54 0.70
N PRO A 65 2.00 6.21 0.33
CA PRO A 65 3.17 7.00 0.70
C PRO A 65 2.94 8.50 0.49
N SER A 66 3.53 9.34 1.36
CA SER A 66 3.99 10.66 0.91
C SER A 66 5.19 10.49 -0.03
N ILE A 67 5.35 11.44 -0.95
CA ILE A 67 6.41 11.42 -1.98
C ILE A 67 7.22 12.71 -1.94
N ASP A 68 8.48 12.64 -2.38
CA ASP A 68 9.34 13.80 -2.56
C ASP A 68 9.23 14.44 -3.97
N ASP A 69 10.02 15.50 -4.20
CA ASP A 69 10.02 16.22 -5.50
C ASP A 69 10.42 15.34 -6.68
N LYS A 70 11.42 14.46 -6.48
CA LYS A 70 11.98 13.62 -7.54
C LYS A 70 10.99 12.52 -7.88
N GLU A 71 10.40 11.91 -6.86
CA GLU A 71 9.35 10.91 -6.99
C GLU A 71 8.15 11.51 -7.74
N ALA A 72 7.68 12.70 -7.35
CA ALA A 72 6.55 13.37 -8.00
C ALA A 72 6.74 13.56 -9.54
N MET A 73 7.98 13.73 -10.01
CA MET A 73 8.25 13.88 -11.45
C MET A 73 7.89 12.64 -12.27
N ILE A 74 8.05 11.46 -11.67
CA ILE A 74 7.79 10.15 -12.29
C ILE A 74 6.60 9.43 -11.66
N HIS A 75 5.88 10.09 -10.75
CA HIS A 75 4.71 9.53 -10.10
C HIS A 75 3.46 9.78 -10.92
N GLU A 76 2.63 8.75 -10.99
CA GLU A 76 1.47 8.67 -11.87
C GLU A 76 0.20 9.24 -11.22
N GLN A 77 0.16 9.32 -9.89
CA GLN A 77 -0.85 10.09 -9.17
C GLN A 77 -0.39 11.53 -8.91
N ALA A 78 0.68 11.99 -9.56
CA ALA A 78 1.21 13.34 -9.36
C ALA A 78 1.17 14.17 -10.64
N MET A 79 0.97 15.47 -10.48
CA MET A 79 1.07 16.48 -11.51
C MET A 79 2.12 17.53 -11.13
N ILE A 80 2.94 17.93 -12.09
CA ILE A 80 3.93 18.99 -11.88
C ILE A 80 3.34 20.35 -12.24
N ILE A 81 3.49 21.32 -11.34
CA ILE A 81 3.06 22.71 -11.53
C ILE A 81 4.29 23.59 -11.74
N ARG A 82 4.46 24.11 -12.96
CA ARG A 82 5.70 24.80 -13.36
C ARG A 82 5.92 26.17 -12.73
N SER A 83 4.86 26.89 -12.40
CA SER A 83 4.98 28.31 -12.04
C SER A 83 3.93 28.75 -11.04
N LYS A 84 4.24 29.82 -10.30
CA LYS A 84 3.29 30.46 -9.36
C LYS A 84 1.99 30.88 -10.03
N LYS A 85 2.05 31.33 -11.30
CA LYS A 85 0.86 31.65 -12.10
C LYS A 85 -0.03 30.42 -12.30
N LYS A 86 0.57 29.30 -12.72
CA LYS A 86 -0.17 28.04 -12.90
C LYS A 86 -0.71 27.48 -11.59
N TYR A 87 0.01 27.66 -10.49
CA TYR A 87 -0.48 27.27 -9.18
C TYR A 87 -1.74 28.06 -8.77
N LYS A 88 -1.77 29.37 -9.02
CA LYS A 88 -2.99 30.18 -8.79
C LYS A 88 -4.19 29.74 -9.63
N GLU A 89 -3.96 29.29 -10.87
CA GLU A 89 -5.01 28.71 -11.71
C GLU A 89 -5.51 27.38 -11.11
N TYR A 90 -4.60 26.55 -10.60
CA TYR A 90 -4.90 25.29 -9.94
C TYR A 90 -5.64 25.45 -8.60
N GLU A 91 -5.36 26.49 -7.80
CA GLU A 91 -6.01 26.72 -6.50
C GLU A 91 -7.55 26.67 -6.61
N LYS A 92 -8.13 27.20 -7.69
CA LYS A 92 -9.58 27.14 -7.93
C LYS A 92 -10.12 25.71 -8.05
N VAL A 93 -9.31 24.84 -8.63
CA VAL A 93 -9.65 23.45 -8.93
C VAL A 93 -9.34 22.56 -7.73
N SER A 94 -8.30 22.90 -6.96
CA SER A 94 -7.93 22.26 -5.69
C SER A 94 -9.07 22.31 -4.67
N GLU A 95 -9.71 23.47 -4.49
CA GLU A 95 -10.81 23.61 -3.53
C GLU A 95 -12.01 22.72 -3.88
N LEU A 96 -12.33 22.57 -5.18
CA LEU A 96 -13.38 21.64 -5.62
C LEU A 96 -13.05 20.19 -5.25
N ILE A 97 -11.79 19.76 -5.43
CA ILE A 97 -11.34 18.41 -5.09
C ILE A 97 -11.41 18.18 -3.58
N LYS A 98 -10.91 19.13 -2.78
CA LYS A 98 -10.96 19.04 -1.31
C LYS A 98 -12.39 18.92 -0.81
N GLN A 99 -13.31 19.71 -1.35
CA GLN A 99 -14.73 19.62 -1.00
C GLN A 99 -15.29 18.22 -1.32
N ARG A 100 -14.99 17.69 -2.51
CA ARG A 100 -15.45 16.35 -2.92
C ARG A 100 -14.91 15.22 -2.05
N ILE A 101 -13.66 15.31 -1.59
CA ILE A 101 -13.09 14.35 -0.63
C ILE A 101 -13.91 14.32 0.66
N VAL A 102 -14.22 15.50 1.22
CA VAL A 102 -15.00 15.61 2.47
C VAL A 102 -16.42 15.07 2.30
N GLU A 103 -17.09 15.41 1.19
CA GLU A 103 -18.44 14.94 0.89
C GLU A 103 -18.50 13.40 0.76
N ASN A 104 -17.51 12.79 0.12
CA ASN A 104 -17.47 11.33 -0.07
C ASN A 104 -17.13 10.59 1.23
N ALA A 105 -16.21 11.11 2.04
CA ALA A 105 -15.86 10.50 3.33
C ALA A 105 -17.07 10.38 4.28
N GLN A 106 -18.03 11.30 4.18
CA GLN A 106 -19.28 11.25 4.97
C GLN A 106 -20.28 10.19 4.47
N GLN A 107 -20.16 9.74 3.22
CA GLN A 107 -21.15 8.87 2.58
C GLN A 107 -20.74 7.39 2.56
N THR A 108 -19.44 7.07 2.48
CA THR A 108 -18.98 5.68 2.27
C THR A 108 -18.43 4.99 3.50
N GLY A 109 -18.46 5.64 4.67
CA GLY A 109 -17.74 5.16 5.85
C GLY A 109 -16.22 5.27 5.67
N THR A 110 -15.47 5.00 6.73
CA THR A 110 -14.01 5.01 6.72
C THR A 110 -13.45 3.74 6.07
N PRO A 111 -12.19 3.75 5.58
CA PRO A 111 -11.54 2.52 5.12
C PRO A 111 -11.54 1.39 6.16
N ASP A 112 -11.49 1.72 7.45
CA ASP A 112 -11.56 0.76 8.55
C ASP A 112 -12.94 0.08 8.62
N ASP A 113 -14.03 0.82 8.42
CA ASP A 113 -15.40 0.26 8.38
C ASP A 113 -15.55 -0.77 7.25
N ARG A 114 -14.87 -0.54 6.13
CA ARG A 114 -14.82 -1.49 5.02
C ARG A 114 -14.07 -2.76 5.42
N ILE A 115 -12.90 -2.66 6.06
CA ILE A 115 -12.14 -3.83 6.52
C ILE A 115 -12.98 -4.64 7.51
N ASP A 116 -13.68 -4.00 8.43
CA ASP A 116 -14.54 -4.67 9.41
C ASP A 116 -15.70 -5.41 8.75
N SER A 117 -16.27 -4.83 7.70
CA SER A 117 -17.30 -5.48 6.89
C SER A 117 -16.76 -6.72 6.18
N LEU A 118 -15.54 -6.66 5.63
CA LEU A 118 -14.89 -7.82 4.99
C LEU A 118 -14.56 -8.93 5.99
N VAL A 119 -14.10 -8.57 7.20
CA VAL A 119 -13.89 -9.54 8.28
C VAL A 119 -15.19 -10.24 8.64
N LYS A 120 -16.28 -9.48 8.82
CA LYS A 120 -17.60 -10.05 9.12
C LYS A 120 -18.08 -10.98 8.00
N GLN A 121 -17.91 -10.58 6.75
CA GLN A 121 -18.23 -11.39 5.58
C GLN A 121 -17.48 -12.73 5.61
N LEU A 122 -16.15 -12.71 5.68
CA LEU A 122 -15.33 -13.92 5.69
C LEU A 122 -15.61 -14.82 6.90
N THR A 123 -15.75 -14.24 8.10
CA THR A 123 -15.98 -15.03 9.32
C THR A 123 -17.40 -15.61 9.42
N SER A 124 -18.37 -15.07 8.66
CA SER A 124 -19.74 -15.60 8.60
C SER A 124 -19.89 -16.76 7.61
N ASN A 125 -18.97 -16.91 6.64
CA ASN A 125 -19.04 -17.93 5.61
C ASN A 125 -17.67 -18.62 5.38
N PRO A 126 -17.48 -19.86 5.88
CA PRO A 126 -16.20 -20.57 5.78
C PRO A 126 -15.68 -20.85 4.36
N HIS A 127 -16.56 -20.81 3.35
CA HIS A 127 -16.19 -21.03 1.94
C HIS A 127 -15.85 -19.75 1.20
N GLU A 128 -16.05 -18.59 1.83
CA GLU A 128 -15.79 -17.32 1.20
C GLU A 128 -14.30 -16.98 1.21
N SER A 129 -13.83 -16.40 0.10
CA SER A 129 -12.48 -15.92 -0.02
C SER A 129 -12.41 -14.70 -0.92
N LEU A 130 -11.43 -13.83 -0.63
CA LEU A 130 -11.16 -12.62 -1.38
C LEU A 130 -9.84 -12.76 -2.12
N ARG A 131 -9.82 -12.29 -3.37
CA ARG A 131 -8.67 -12.39 -4.26
C ARG A 131 -8.04 -11.02 -4.46
N TYR A 132 -6.76 -10.90 -4.14
CA TYR A 132 -5.99 -9.67 -4.31
C TYR A 132 -4.91 -9.87 -5.36
N GLU A 133 -5.08 -9.25 -6.52
CA GLU A 133 -4.15 -9.37 -7.65
C GLU A 133 -2.87 -8.55 -7.43
N ALA A 134 -1.74 -9.10 -7.89
CA ALA A 134 -0.48 -8.40 -8.07
C ALA A 134 0.07 -8.72 -9.47
N HIS A 135 1.04 -7.94 -9.94
CA HIS A 135 1.62 -8.17 -11.25
C HIS A 135 2.22 -9.58 -11.42
N GLN A 136 2.91 -10.11 -10.38
CA GLN A 136 3.57 -11.42 -10.43
C GLN A 136 2.80 -12.55 -9.75
N GLY A 137 1.56 -12.32 -9.31
CA GLY A 137 0.82 -13.31 -8.53
C GLY A 137 -0.50 -12.80 -8.00
N HIS A 138 -1.03 -13.47 -6.99
CA HIS A 138 -2.19 -13.00 -6.24
C HIS A 138 -2.20 -13.64 -4.86
N LEU A 139 -2.91 -12.99 -3.94
CA LEU A 139 -3.31 -13.56 -2.67
C LEU A 139 -4.75 -14.07 -2.76
N ILE A 140 -5.04 -15.17 -2.08
CA ILE A 140 -6.41 -15.57 -1.73
C ILE A 140 -6.50 -15.56 -0.21
N ILE A 141 -7.45 -14.83 0.34
CA ILE A 141 -7.65 -14.68 1.79
C ILE A 141 -9.01 -15.25 2.15
N SER A 142 -9.02 -16.25 3.02
CA SER A 142 -10.23 -16.79 3.65
C SER A 142 -10.27 -16.37 5.12
N ALA A 143 -11.29 -16.80 5.86
CA ALA A 143 -11.37 -16.53 7.30
C ALA A 143 -10.14 -17.04 8.08
N HIS A 144 -9.53 -18.16 7.69
CA HIS A 144 -8.47 -18.82 8.47
C HIS A 144 -7.15 -18.94 7.72
N THR A 145 -7.13 -18.73 6.41
CA THR A 145 -5.93 -18.92 5.59
C THR A 145 -5.65 -17.75 4.68
N VAL A 146 -4.37 -17.56 4.36
CA VAL A 146 -3.91 -16.77 3.21
C VAL A 146 -3.05 -17.65 2.33
N SER A 147 -3.34 -17.68 1.03
CA SER A 147 -2.49 -18.35 0.05
C SER A 147 -1.85 -17.37 -0.93
N ILE A 148 -0.57 -17.58 -1.19
CA ILE A 148 0.21 -16.89 -2.21
C ILE A 148 0.24 -17.78 -3.46
N HIS A 149 -0.13 -17.22 -4.60
CA HIS A 149 -0.06 -17.89 -5.88
C HIS A 149 0.80 -17.09 -6.85
N HIS A 150 1.90 -17.65 -7.32
CA HIS A 150 2.81 -16.99 -8.25
C HIS A 150 2.43 -17.28 -9.71
N LYS A 151 2.46 -16.25 -10.57
CA LYS A 151 2.22 -16.38 -12.02
C LYS A 151 3.49 -16.78 -12.79
N THR A 152 4.67 -16.42 -12.28
CA THR A 152 5.98 -16.66 -12.92
C THR A 152 6.88 -17.51 -12.04
N LEU A 153 7.90 -18.12 -12.67
CA LEU A 153 8.92 -18.94 -11.99
C LEU A 153 9.60 -18.13 -10.87
N HIS A 154 9.33 -18.51 -9.63
CA HIS A 154 10.06 -18.06 -8.44
C HIS A 154 11.05 -19.15 -8.03
N ARG A 155 11.87 -18.91 -7.00
CA ARG A 155 12.88 -19.89 -6.55
C ARG A 155 12.32 -21.25 -6.12
N GLY A 156 11.01 -21.35 -5.89
CA GLY A 156 10.28 -22.58 -5.56
C GLY A 156 9.54 -23.26 -6.72
N GLY A 157 9.62 -22.76 -7.97
CA GLY A 157 8.90 -23.33 -9.12
C GLY A 157 7.58 -22.62 -9.46
N ASN A 158 6.55 -23.38 -9.88
CA ASN A 158 5.14 -22.93 -9.94
C ASN A 158 4.47 -23.30 -8.62
N GLY A 159 4.87 -22.63 -7.54
CA GLY A 159 4.35 -22.85 -6.19
C GLY A 159 3.12 -22.01 -5.85
N GLN A 160 2.19 -22.64 -5.15
CA GLN A 160 1.26 -22.00 -4.23
C GLN A 160 1.79 -22.24 -2.82
N ARG A 161 1.71 -21.25 -1.94
CA ARG A 161 1.97 -21.43 -0.51
C ARG A 161 0.80 -20.94 0.30
N GLU A 162 0.33 -21.76 1.22
CA GLU A 162 -0.73 -21.39 2.15
C GLU A 162 -0.19 -21.23 3.57
N PHE A 163 -0.70 -20.23 4.28
CA PHE A 163 -0.43 -19.95 5.68
C PHE A 163 -1.74 -19.95 6.44
N SER A 164 -1.74 -20.53 7.65
CA SER A 164 -2.78 -20.21 8.62
C SER A 164 -2.62 -18.75 9.04
N ILE A 165 -3.71 -18.01 9.13
CA ILE A 165 -3.70 -16.63 9.62
C ILE A 165 -3.15 -16.59 11.04
N SER A 166 -3.45 -17.59 11.88
CA SER A 166 -2.94 -17.69 13.25
C SER A 166 -1.43 -17.93 13.34
N SER A 167 -0.79 -18.50 12.31
CA SER A 167 0.65 -18.77 12.32
C SER A 167 1.50 -17.61 11.75
N ILE A 168 0.85 -16.57 11.24
CA ILE A 168 1.53 -15.37 10.76
C ILE A 168 2.05 -14.59 11.95
N ASN A 169 3.35 -14.38 11.97
CA ASN A 169 4.07 -13.63 12.98
C ASN A 169 4.05 -12.13 12.72
N SER A 170 4.29 -11.75 11.45
CA SER A 170 4.25 -10.37 10.98
C SER A 170 4.09 -10.35 9.45
N ILE A 171 3.53 -9.26 8.93
CA ILE A 171 3.41 -9.00 7.50
C ILE A 171 4.20 -7.73 7.16
N HIS A 172 5.24 -7.87 6.37
CA HIS A 172 5.99 -6.73 5.88
C HIS A 172 5.48 -6.33 4.49
N LEU A 173 5.21 -5.04 4.30
CA LEU A 173 4.80 -4.46 3.04
C LEU A 173 5.71 -3.29 2.70
N SER A 174 6.39 -3.35 1.57
CA SER A 174 7.28 -2.30 1.08
C SER A 174 6.84 -1.75 -0.28
N LYS A 175 7.12 -0.47 -0.50
CA LYS A 175 6.78 0.26 -1.72
C LYS A 175 7.72 -0.10 -2.87
N SER A 176 7.22 0.04 -4.09
CA SER A 176 8.07 -0.04 -5.29
C SER A 176 8.79 1.28 -5.51
N GLY A 177 10.10 1.22 -5.80
CA GLY A 177 10.95 2.37 -6.11
C GLY A 177 11.94 2.02 -7.23
N LEU A 178 13.24 2.25 -7.01
CA LEU A 178 14.30 1.74 -7.92
C LEU A 178 14.36 0.20 -7.97
N LYS A 179 13.83 -0.46 -6.94
CA LYS A 179 13.65 -1.91 -6.85
C LYS A 179 12.16 -2.21 -6.69
N ALA A 180 11.73 -3.41 -7.06
CA ALA A 180 10.37 -3.87 -6.80
C ALA A 180 10.11 -3.90 -5.28
N GLY A 181 8.93 -3.40 -4.89
CA GLY A 181 8.41 -3.57 -3.54
C GLY A 181 7.98 -5.02 -3.31
N ARG A 182 7.49 -5.32 -2.10
CA ARG A 182 7.02 -6.66 -1.77
C ARG A 182 6.01 -6.67 -0.63
N ILE A 183 5.14 -7.68 -0.62
CA ILE A 183 4.48 -8.14 0.60
C ILE A 183 5.13 -9.45 1.02
N ARG A 184 5.56 -9.59 2.27
CA ARG A 184 6.24 -10.77 2.81
C ARG A 184 5.60 -11.21 4.13
N PHE A 185 5.36 -12.50 4.24
CA PHE A 185 4.79 -13.14 5.42
C PHE A 185 5.88 -13.82 6.22
N PHE A 186 5.98 -13.47 7.50
CA PHE A 186 6.86 -14.15 8.44
C PHE A 186 6.05 -15.12 9.28
N THR A 187 6.57 -16.33 9.44
CA THR A 187 6.10 -17.43 10.29
C THR A 187 7.32 -18.09 10.92
N GLU A 188 7.14 -18.96 11.91
CA GLU A 188 8.26 -19.74 12.47
C GLU A 188 9.05 -20.50 11.38
N SER A 189 8.35 -21.04 10.37
CA SER A 189 8.96 -21.81 9.27
C SER A 189 9.74 -20.95 8.26
N THR A 190 9.45 -19.65 8.16
CA THR A 190 10.06 -18.76 7.16
C THR A 190 11.16 -17.87 7.72
N ASN A 191 11.44 -17.96 9.01
CA ASN A 191 12.51 -17.20 9.67
C ASN A 191 13.94 -17.66 9.29
N SER A 192 14.09 -18.46 8.24
CA SER A 192 15.39 -18.91 7.76
C SER A 192 16.06 -17.86 6.86
N ARG A 193 17.39 -17.79 6.97
CA ARG A 193 18.33 -16.83 6.36
C ARG A 193 18.38 -16.88 4.82
N GLU A 194 17.26 -16.75 4.13
CA GLU A 194 17.28 -16.76 2.67
C GLU A 194 17.96 -15.49 2.15
N LYS A 195 19.06 -15.66 1.39
CA LYS A 195 19.81 -14.53 0.82
C LYS A 195 18.94 -13.75 -0.16
N TYR A 196 18.64 -12.50 0.21
CA TYR A 196 17.91 -11.49 -0.56
C TYR A 196 18.34 -11.43 -2.03
N LYS A 197 17.37 -11.50 -2.95
CA LYS A 197 17.53 -11.14 -4.36
C LYS A 197 16.44 -10.16 -4.76
N ALA A 198 16.82 -9.01 -5.33
CA ALA A 198 15.91 -7.89 -5.56
C ALA A 198 14.81 -8.14 -6.63
N TYR A 199 14.96 -9.17 -7.45
CA TYR A 199 14.15 -9.40 -8.66
C TYR A 199 13.42 -10.74 -8.67
N LEU A 200 13.51 -11.54 -7.60
CA LEU A 200 12.83 -12.83 -7.49
C LEU A 200 12.18 -12.94 -6.12
N ALA A 201 10.87 -13.11 -6.11
CA ALA A 201 10.14 -13.47 -4.90
C ALA A 201 10.62 -14.83 -4.36
N SER A 202 10.73 -14.93 -3.04
CA SER A 202 10.69 -16.21 -2.32
C SER A 202 9.26 -16.74 -2.22
N GLU A 203 9.11 -17.98 -1.75
CA GLU A 203 7.82 -18.67 -1.56
C GLU A 203 6.85 -17.98 -0.56
N ASN A 204 7.35 -17.06 0.27
CA ASN A 204 6.57 -16.33 1.28
C ASN A 204 6.41 -14.84 0.97
N GLU A 205 6.66 -14.41 -0.26
CA GLU A 205 6.49 -13.02 -0.67
C GLU A 205 5.89 -12.88 -2.08
N LEU A 206 5.23 -11.76 -2.35
CA LEU A 206 4.87 -11.33 -3.71
C LEU A 206 5.55 -10.01 -4.01
N LEU A 207 6.07 -9.86 -5.24
CA LEU A 207 6.61 -8.58 -5.70
C LEU A 207 5.47 -7.59 -6.03
N ILE A 208 5.71 -6.34 -5.67
CA ILE A 208 4.86 -5.19 -5.92
C ILE A 208 5.60 -4.30 -6.91
N THR A 209 5.04 -4.12 -8.10
CA THR A 209 5.71 -3.38 -9.17
C THR A 209 5.12 -2.00 -9.43
N GLY A 210 3.98 -1.68 -8.82
CA GLY A 210 3.29 -0.40 -9.00
C GLY A 210 2.38 -0.05 -7.82
N ILE A 211 1.83 1.17 -7.85
CA ILE A 211 1.05 1.72 -6.73
C ILE A 211 -0.28 0.98 -6.54
N ASP A 212 -0.92 0.55 -7.63
CA ASP A 212 -2.16 -0.22 -7.54
C ASP A 212 -1.94 -1.60 -6.90
N ASP A 213 -0.79 -2.24 -7.16
CA ASP A 213 -0.40 -3.48 -6.46
C ASP A 213 -0.21 -3.17 -4.97
N TYR A 214 0.44 -2.04 -4.64
CA TYR A 214 0.64 -1.62 -3.27
C TYR A 214 -0.68 -1.43 -2.53
N HIS A 215 -1.67 -0.75 -3.12
CA HIS A 215 -3.01 -0.58 -2.52
C HIS A 215 -3.69 -1.89 -2.23
N ARG A 216 -3.73 -2.79 -3.21
CA ARG A 216 -4.35 -4.10 -3.05
C ARG A 216 -3.65 -4.91 -1.95
N MET A 217 -2.32 -4.89 -1.92
CA MET A 217 -1.56 -5.61 -0.90
C MET A 217 -1.66 -4.95 0.48
N TYR A 218 -1.87 -3.63 0.55
CA TYR A 218 -2.12 -2.91 1.79
C TYR A 218 -3.48 -3.30 2.39
N GLU A 219 -4.55 -3.29 1.59
CA GLU A 219 -5.87 -3.74 2.02
C GLU A 219 -5.83 -5.21 2.49
N ALA A 220 -5.17 -6.08 1.71
CA ALA A 220 -4.93 -7.47 2.07
C ALA A 220 -4.21 -7.60 3.42
N LYS A 221 -3.16 -6.80 3.66
CA LYS A 221 -2.45 -6.77 4.93
C LYS A 221 -3.39 -6.38 6.08
N LEU A 222 -4.14 -5.29 5.95
CA LEU A 222 -5.07 -4.85 7.01
C LEU A 222 -6.11 -5.92 7.33
N LEU A 223 -6.69 -6.53 6.30
CA LEU A 223 -7.66 -7.60 6.46
C LEU A 223 -7.08 -8.78 7.23
N ILE A 224 -5.87 -9.24 6.87
CA ILE A 224 -5.21 -10.36 7.55
C ILE A 224 -4.89 -9.99 8.99
N GLU A 225 -4.36 -8.80 9.27
CA GLU A 225 -4.09 -8.34 10.64
C GLU A 225 -5.38 -8.30 11.49
N ARG A 226 -6.49 -7.84 10.91
CA ARG A 226 -7.80 -7.81 11.60
C ARG A 226 -8.33 -9.22 11.88
N LEU A 227 -8.17 -10.15 10.94
CA LEU A 227 -8.51 -11.56 11.14
C LEU A 227 -7.63 -12.21 12.22
N ARG A 228 -6.33 -11.87 12.30
CA ARG A 228 -5.45 -12.34 13.39
C ARG A 228 -5.97 -11.93 14.76
N VAL A 229 -6.35 -10.66 14.92
CA VAL A 229 -6.93 -10.14 16.17
C VAL A 229 -8.25 -10.84 16.48
N TYR A 230 -9.15 -10.99 15.49
CA TYR A 230 -10.43 -11.68 15.67
C TYR A 230 -10.25 -13.10 16.24
N HIS A 231 -9.29 -13.87 15.71
CA HIS A 231 -9.04 -15.23 16.17
C HIS A 231 -8.39 -15.28 17.57
N ALA A 232 -7.52 -14.33 17.88
CA ALA A 232 -6.92 -14.21 19.21
C ALA A 232 -7.98 -13.95 20.30
N ASP A 233 -8.93 -13.06 20.03
CA ASP A 233 -9.99 -12.69 20.99
C ASP A 233 -11.04 -13.79 21.19
N LYS A 234 -11.25 -14.65 20.18
CA LYS A 234 -12.30 -15.68 20.19
C LYS A 234 -11.87 -17.03 20.77
N HIS A 235 -10.62 -17.18 21.23
CA HIS A 235 -10.04 -18.47 21.63
C HIS A 235 -10.40 -19.58 20.64
N ASP A 236 -10.14 -19.36 19.35
CA ASP A 236 -10.25 -20.45 18.38
C ASP A 236 -9.23 -21.54 18.78
N PRO A 237 -9.63 -22.82 18.96
CA PRO A 237 -8.69 -23.91 19.29
C PRO A 237 -7.59 -24.15 18.25
N SER A 238 -7.64 -23.49 17.09
CA SER A 238 -6.53 -23.41 16.11
C SER A 238 -5.45 -22.37 16.46
N VAL A 239 -5.66 -21.58 17.53
CA VAL A 239 -4.73 -20.57 18.04
C VAL A 239 -3.68 -21.24 18.90
N ILE A 240 -2.51 -21.49 18.30
CA ILE A 240 -1.29 -21.63 19.09
C ILE A 240 -1.03 -20.24 19.68
N PRO A 241 -1.00 -20.06 21.01
CA PRO A 241 -0.65 -18.77 21.58
C PRO A 241 0.73 -18.38 21.04
N PRO A 242 0.92 -17.13 20.56
CA PRO A 242 2.24 -16.69 20.12
C PRO A 242 3.20 -16.95 21.26
N SER A 243 4.22 -17.76 20.98
CA SER A 243 5.29 -18.05 21.93
C SER A 243 5.84 -16.71 22.43
N PRO A 244 6.04 -16.52 23.76
CA PRO A 244 6.51 -15.26 24.30
C PRO A 244 7.83 -14.90 23.63
N ARG A 245 7.80 -13.87 22.78
CA ARG A 245 8.96 -13.45 22.00
C ARG A 245 9.98 -12.81 22.91
N SER A 246 11.24 -13.11 22.65
CA SER A 246 12.34 -12.40 23.30
C SER A 246 12.48 -11.02 22.69
N THR A 247 12.59 -9.99 23.53
CA THR A 247 12.99 -8.63 23.16
C THR A 247 14.20 -8.61 22.20
N ALA A 248 15.11 -9.58 22.35
CA ALA A 248 16.30 -9.70 21.52
C ALA A 248 16.01 -10.10 20.06
N ASP A 249 14.92 -10.82 19.79
CA ASP A 249 14.55 -11.21 18.42
C ASP A 249 13.84 -10.06 17.71
N GLU A 250 13.01 -9.29 18.41
CA GLU A 250 12.37 -8.09 17.88
C GLU A 250 13.39 -7.00 17.52
N LEU A 251 14.40 -6.78 18.39
CA LEU A 251 15.51 -5.85 18.10
C LEU A 251 16.31 -6.27 16.86
N ARG A 252 16.46 -7.58 16.62
CA ARG A 252 17.23 -8.11 15.50
C ARG A 252 16.51 -7.89 14.17
N GLU A 253 15.19 -8.03 14.14
CA GLU A 253 14.36 -7.72 12.97
C GLU A 253 14.37 -6.23 12.67
N PHE A 254 14.19 -5.37 13.69
CA PHE A 254 14.28 -3.92 13.51
C PHE A 254 15.65 -3.48 13.00
N LYS A 255 16.73 -4.14 13.45
CA LYS A 255 18.07 -3.86 12.94
C LYS A 255 18.21 -4.28 11.48
N ALA A 256 17.64 -5.41 11.09
CA ALA A 256 17.62 -5.81 9.69
C ALA A 256 16.86 -4.79 8.82
N LEU A 257 15.75 -4.23 9.30
CA LEU A 257 15.03 -3.17 8.61
C LEU A 257 15.87 -1.89 8.44
N LEU A 258 16.67 -1.53 9.44
CA LEU A 258 17.62 -0.40 9.36
C LEU A 258 18.74 -0.68 8.36
N ASP A 259 19.37 -1.84 8.46
CA ASP A 259 20.47 -2.26 7.58
C ASP A 259 20.00 -2.40 6.11
N GLU A 260 18.71 -2.70 5.90
CA GLU A 260 18.04 -2.74 4.59
C GLU A 260 17.59 -1.35 4.09
N GLY A 261 17.77 -0.29 4.88
CA GLY A 261 17.40 1.08 4.54
C GLY A 261 15.88 1.32 4.50
N ILE A 262 15.11 0.45 5.17
CA ILE A 262 13.63 0.48 5.19
C ILE A 262 13.12 1.46 6.25
N ILE A 263 13.81 1.53 7.39
CA ILE A 263 13.56 2.48 8.46
C ILE A 263 14.78 3.38 8.66
N THR A 264 14.57 4.56 9.23
CA THR A 264 15.68 5.46 9.57
C THR A 264 16.34 5.04 10.89
N GLU A 265 17.56 5.54 11.12
CA GLU A 265 18.29 5.28 12.36
C GLU A 265 17.55 5.83 13.60
N GLU A 266 16.81 6.93 13.44
CA GLU A 266 15.97 7.51 14.49
C GLU A 266 14.74 6.63 14.80
N GLU A 267 14.09 6.06 13.79
CA GLU A 267 12.97 5.13 13.98
C GLU A 267 13.43 3.82 14.64
N PHE A 268 14.62 3.34 14.28
CA PHE A 268 15.23 2.18 14.92
C PHE A 268 15.51 2.42 16.41
N GLU A 269 16.15 3.55 16.76
CA GLU A 269 16.49 3.84 18.15
C GLU A 269 15.26 4.09 19.03
N GLN A 270 14.21 4.74 18.51
CA GLN A 270 12.94 4.90 19.23
C GLN A 270 12.30 3.55 19.56
N LYS A 271 12.27 2.62 18.60
CA LYS A 271 11.70 1.29 18.83
C LYS A 271 12.56 0.46 19.78
N LYS A 272 13.88 0.54 19.64
CA LYS A 272 14.82 -0.13 20.54
C LYS A 272 14.68 0.34 21.99
N ALA A 273 14.49 1.64 22.21
CA ALA A 273 14.21 2.20 23.53
C ALA A 273 12.85 1.74 24.09
N GLN A 274 11.82 1.59 23.24
CA GLN A 274 10.51 1.07 23.66
C GLN A 274 10.57 -0.40 24.07
N LEU A 275 11.36 -1.21 23.36
CA LEU A 275 11.44 -2.66 23.58
C LEU A 275 12.31 -3.06 24.78
N LEU A 276 13.30 -2.22 25.13
CA LEU A 276 14.23 -2.45 26.24
C LEU A 276 13.77 -1.82 27.57
N ARG A 277 12.57 -1.26 27.61
CA ARG A 277 11.99 -0.59 28.79
C ARG A 277 11.01 -1.50 29.52
#